data_AF-A0AB37JMQ7-F1
#
_entry.id   AF-A0AB37JMQ7-F1
#
_cell.length_a   1.000
_cell.length_b   1.000
_cell.length_c   1.000
_cell.angle_alpha   90.00
_cell.angle_beta   90.00
_cell.angle_gamma   90.00
#
_symmetry.space_group_name_H-M   'P 1'
#
loop_
_entity.id
_entity.type
_entity.pdbx_description
1 polymer ?
#
loop_
_entity_poly.entity_id
_entity_poly.type
_entity_poly.pdbx_seq_one_letter_code
_entity_poly.pdbx_strand_id
1 'polypeptide(L)'
;MAHKSTGVFRVPVSENGIIPTALNIMLNNDSRCHTSNVMVTVKRSRNTFFPTQNELVEISRTFVSLEPNRTTKIVLFTPEFQIEDFLDVIISGNKDDVKDVLVYSFLADSVGHNLPSTVFRNAEYTFAC
;
A
#
# COMPACT_ATOMS: atom_id res chain seq x y z
N MET A 1 -1.75 4.11 18.07
CA MET A 1 -1.47 2.82 17.40
C MET A 1 -0.39 3.13 16.39
N ALA A 2 0.73 2.41 16.42
CA ALA A 2 1.83 2.70 15.53
C ALA A 2 1.41 2.40 14.09
N HIS A 3 1.92 3.18 13.16
CA HIS A 3 1.71 2.93 11.75
C HIS A 3 2.90 3.41 10.93
N LYS A 4 2.97 2.93 9.70
CA LYS A 4 3.77 3.55 8.65
C LYS A 4 2.99 3.65 7.36
N SER A 5 3.31 4.66 6.58
CA SER A 5 2.56 4.99 5.37
C SER A 5 3.51 5.43 4.26
N THR A 6 3.14 5.17 3.01
CA THR A 6 3.84 5.72 1.83
C THR A 6 3.77 7.26 1.77
N GLY A 7 2.96 7.88 2.62
CA GLY A 7 2.35 9.16 2.31
C GLY A 7 1.40 9.04 1.13
N VAL A 8 0.79 10.16 0.78
CA VAL A 8 -0.11 10.24 -0.36
C VAL A 8 0.72 10.27 -1.65
N PHE A 9 0.49 9.33 -2.56
CA PHE A 9 1.10 9.31 -3.89
C PHE A 9 0.05 9.30 -5.00
N ARG A 10 0.40 9.90 -6.13
CA ARG A 10 -0.47 10.01 -7.30
C ARG A 10 -0.41 8.72 -8.14
N VAL A 11 -1.55 8.27 -8.65
CA VAL A 11 -1.66 7.29 -9.72
C VAL A 11 -1.24 7.98 -11.02
N PRO A 12 -0.07 7.67 -11.58
CA PRO A 12 0.47 8.42 -12.70
C PRO A 12 -0.20 8.02 -14.02
N VAL A 13 -0.20 8.95 -14.98
CA VAL A 13 -0.37 8.58 -16.39
C VAL A 13 0.84 7.72 -16.77
N SER A 14 0.60 6.49 -17.25
CA SER A 14 1.70 5.66 -17.75
C SER A 14 2.16 6.16 -19.12
N GLU A 15 3.43 6.54 -19.23
CA GLU A 15 4.09 6.88 -20.50
C GLU A 15 4.10 5.70 -21.49
N ASN A 16 4.07 4.46 -20.99
CA ASN A 16 4.08 3.23 -21.80
C ASN A 16 2.69 2.60 -22.01
N GLY A 17 1.60 3.33 -21.73
CA GLY A 17 0.23 2.82 -21.92
C GLY A 17 -0.23 1.75 -20.90
N ILE A 18 0.50 1.55 -19.80
CA ILE A 18 0.14 0.64 -18.72
C ILE A 18 -1.03 1.24 -17.93
N ILE A 19 -2.17 0.56 -17.92
CA ILE A 19 -3.35 1.00 -17.17
C ILE A 19 -3.29 0.35 -15.78
N PRO A 20 -3.17 1.13 -14.68
CA PRO A 20 -3.07 0.57 -13.34
C PRO A 20 -4.41 -0.05 -12.91
N THR A 21 -4.44 -1.37 -12.76
CA THR A 21 -5.62 -2.14 -12.31
C THR A 21 -5.36 -2.92 -11.02
N ALA A 22 -4.10 -2.99 -10.58
CA ALA A 22 -3.71 -3.73 -9.39
C ALA A 22 -2.70 -2.94 -8.55
N LEU A 23 -2.89 -2.95 -7.23
CA LEU A 23 -1.91 -2.50 -6.25
C LEU A 23 -1.35 -3.74 -5.53
N ASN A 24 -0.08 -3.99 -5.74
CA ASN A 24 0.64 -5.08 -5.09
C ASN A 24 1.29 -4.55 -3.82
N ILE A 25 1.09 -5.23 -2.70
CA ILE A 25 1.70 -4.90 -1.41
C ILE A 25 2.31 -6.19 -0.86
N MET A 26 3.63 -6.26 -0.83
CA MET A 26 4.41 -7.34 -0.25
C MET A 26 4.81 -6.95 1.17
N LEU A 27 4.52 -7.84 2.10
CA LEU A 27 4.86 -7.72 3.51
C LEU A 27 5.82 -8.84 3.85
N ASN A 28 6.89 -8.56 4.57
CA ASN A 28 7.81 -9.57 5.08
C ASN A 28 8.02 -9.34 6.57
N ASN A 29 7.84 -10.36 7.40
CA ASN A 29 8.17 -10.25 8.82
C ASN A 29 9.67 -10.51 9.04
N ASP A 30 10.42 -9.47 9.39
CA ASP A 30 11.85 -9.53 9.70
C ASP A 30 12.13 -9.98 11.15
N SER A 31 11.07 -10.16 11.96
CA SER A 31 11.19 -10.79 13.27
C SER A 31 11.64 -12.24 13.13
N ARG A 32 12.58 -12.62 14.01
CA ARG A 32 13.13 -13.98 14.05
C ARG A 32 12.33 -14.93 14.94
N CYS A 33 11.45 -14.41 15.81
CA CYS A 33 10.93 -15.19 16.92
C CYS A 33 9.45 -14.96 17.24
N HIS A 34 8.78 -13.98 16.63
CA HIS A 34 7.35 -13.76 16.88
C HIS A 34 6.57 -13.46 15.61
N THR A 35 5.31 -13.87 15.62
CA THR A 35 4.32 -13.55 14.59
C THR A 35 3.91 -12.09 14.73
N SER A 36 4.02 -11.32 13.65
CA SER A 36 3.61 -9.91 13.62
C SER A 36 2.19 -9.79 13.07
N ASN A 37 1.36 -9.03 13.78
CA ASN A 37 -0.03 -8.82 13.40
C ASN A 37 -0.22 -7.37 12.94
N VAL A 38 -0.52 -7.19 11.66
CA VAL A 38 -0.69 -5.86 11.07
C VAL A 38 -2.00 -5.75 10.31
N MET A 39 -2.55 -4.54 10.34
CA MET A 39 -3.67 -4.11 9.51
C MET A 39 -3.12 -3.31 8.34
N VAL A 40 -3.35 -3.80 7.12
CA VAL A 40 -3.07 -3.07 5.88
C VAL A 40 -4.33 -2.34 5.46
N THR A 41 -4.24 -1.03 5.30
CA THR A 41 -5.34 -0.19 4.84
C THR A 41 -4.88 0.60 3.62
N VAL A 42 -5.67 0.55 2.56
CA VAL A 42 -5.45 1.37 1.37
C VAL A 42 -6.55 2.42 1.33
N LYS A 43 -6.16 3.70 1.30
CA LYS A 43 -7.10 4.82 1.26
C LYS A 43 -6.93 5.60 -0.03
N ARG A 44 -8.04 6.10 -0.56
CA ARG A 44 -8.03 7.19 -1.53
C ARG A 44 -7.97 8.52 -0.79
N SER A 45 -7.00 9.36 -1.13
CA SER A 45 -6.81 10.71 -0.59
C SER A 45 -7.63 11.75 -1.35
N ARG A 46 -7.97 12.83 -0.65
CA ARG A 46 -8.86 13.92 -1.09
C ARG A 46 -8.26 14.85 -2.15
N ASN A 47 -6.99 14.68 -2.53
CA ASN A 47 -6.30 15.56 -3.47
C ASN A 47 -6.72 15.39 -4.95
N THR A 48 -7.81 14.68 -5.22
CA THR A 48 -8.38 14.58 -6.56
C THR A 48 -9.00 15.92 -6.97
N PHE A 49 -8.77 16.33 -8.23
CA PHE A 49 -9.19 17.61 -8.83
C PHE A 49 -10.73 17.84 -8.86
N PHE A 50 -11.54 17.00 -8.21
CA PHE A 50 -13.00 17.00 -8.29
C PHE A 50 -13.65 17.23 -6.90
N PRO A 51 -14.14 18.45 -6.62
CA PRO A 51 -14.55 18.87 -5.28
C PRO A 51 -15.85 18.24 -4.73
N THR A 52 -16.51 17.33 -5.46
CA THR A 52 -17.81 16.74 -5.09
C THR A 52 -17.74 15.35 -4.45
N GLN A 53 -16.56 14.74 -4.29
CA GLN A 53 -16.39 13.44 -3.64
C GLN A 53 -15.47 13.57 -2.41
N ASN A 54 -16.06 13.95 -1.28
CA ASN A 54 -15.32 14.53 -0.15
C ASN A 54 -15.18 13.58 1.05
N GLU A 55 -14.83 12.32 0.82
CA GLU A 55 -14.50 11.39 1.91
C GLU A 55 -13.18 10.66 1.62
N LEU A 56 -12.36 10.45 2.65
CA LEU A 56 -11.24 9.52 2.59
C LEU A 56 -11.86 8.12 2.48
N VAL A 57 -12.07 7.64 1.26
CA VAL A 57 -12.70 6.34 1.06
C VAL A 57 -11.64 5.28 1.31
N GLU A 58 -11.85 4.49 2.37
CA GLU A 58 -11.14 3.24 2.54
C GLU A 58 -11.49 2.32 1.37
N ILE A 59 -10.49 2.02 0.54
CA ILE A 59 -10.66 1.13 -0.61
C ILE A 59 -10.60 -0.32 -0.13
N SER A 60 -9.68 -0.59 0.80
CA SER A 60 -9.49 -1.92 1.36
C SER A 60 -8.91 -1.83 2.76
N ARG A 61 -9.31 -2.80 3.59
CA ARG A 61 -8.74 -3.06 4.90
C ARG A 61 -8.58 -4.57 5.03
N THR A 62 -7.36 -5.00 5.30
CA THR A 62 -7.02 -6.43 5.41
C THR A 62 -6.12 -6.64 6.63
N PHE A 63 -6.56 -7.55 7.50
CA PHE A 63 -5.74 -8.02 8.61
C PHE A 63 -4.80 -9.12 8.12
N VAL A 64 -3.52 -9.04 8.51
CA VAL A 64 -2.50 -10.02 8.14
C VAL A 64 -1.74 -10.45 9.38
N SER A 65 -1.71 -11.76 9.60
CA SER A 65 -0.82 -12.42 10.55
C SER A 65 0.38 -12.98 9.79
N LEU A 66 1.57 -12.50 10.13
CA LEU A 66 2.82 -12.83 9.44
C LEU A 66 3.73 -13.62 10.36
N GLU A 67 3.88 -14.92 10.09
CA GLU A 67 4.85 -15.77 10.78
C GLU A 67 6.30 -15.28 10.55
N PRO A 68 7.25 -15.59 11.46
CA PRO A 68 8.65 -15.21 11.31
C PRO A 68 9.24 -15.57 9.95
N ASN A 69 9.95 -14.63 9.32
CA ASN A 69 10.57 -14.77 8.00
C ASN A 69 9.61 -15.18 6.87
N ARG A 70 8.29 -14.98 7.03
CA ARG A 70 7.32 -15.20 5.95
C ARG A 70 7.03 -13.91 5.20
N THR A 71 6.97 -14.04 3.88
CA THR A 71 6.47 -13.02 2.99
C THR A 71 5.03 -13.31 2.59
N THR A 72 4.17 -12.32 2.70
CA THR A 72 2.78 -12.35 2.21
C THR A 72 2.60 -11.26 1.18
N LYS A 73 1.94 -11.60 0.06
CA LYS A 73 1.58 -10.66 -0.98
C LYS A 73 0.07 -10.40 -0.93
N ILE A 74 -0.30 -9.15 -0.76
CA ILE A 74 -1.67 -8.66 -0.97
C ILE A 74 -1.73 -8.08 -2.38
N VAL A 75 -2.79 -8.43 -3.11
CA VAL A 75 -3.09 -7.81 -4.41
C VAL A 75 -4.49 -7.22 -4.31
N LEU A 76 -4.56 -5.90 -4.40
CA LEU A 76 -5.82 -5.18 -4.46
C LEU A 76 -6.15 -4.90 -5.93
N PHE A 77 -7.16 -5.59 -6.45
CA PHE A 77 -7.70 -5.33 -7.78
C PHE A 77 -8.76 -4.24 -7.68
N THR A 78 -8.59 -3.17 -8.46
CA THR A 78 -9.64 -2.19 -8.65
C THR A 78 -9.82 -2.01 -10.16
N PRO A 79 -11.05 -2.06 -10.70
CA PRO A 79 -11.28 -1.98 -12.13
C PRO A 79 -10.64 -0.74 -12.77
N GLU A 80 -10.57 0.38 -12.03
CA GLU A 80 -9.90 1.60 -12.46
C GLU A 80 -9.34 2.32 -11.23
N PHE A 81 -8.04 2.13 -10.93
CA PHE A 81 -7.34 3.20 -10.23
C PHE A 81 -7.38 4.37 -11.19
N GLN A 82 -8.20 5.39 -10.88
CA GLN A 82 -8.33 6.49 -11.80
C GLN A 82 -6.98 7.18 -11.87
N ILE A 83 -6.51 7.44 -13.08
CA ILE A 83 -5.34 8.29 -13.27
C ILE A 83 -5.65 9.62 -12.55
N GLU A 84 -4.67 10.19 -11.85
CA GLU A 84 -4.85 11.34 -10.95
C GLU A 84 -5.49 11.03 -9.59
N ASP A 85 -5.89 9.79 -9.31
CA ASP A 85 -6.20 9.39 -7.94
C ASP A 85 -4.97 9.54 -7.07
N PHE A 86 -5.21 9.89 -5.81
CA PHE A 86 -4.17 9.90 -4.80
C PHE A 86 -4.42 8.75 -3.85
N LEU A 87 -3.42 7.91 -3.63
CA LEU A 87 -3.50 6.71 -2.80
C LEU A 87 -2.56 6.83 -1.61
N ASP A 88 -2.91 6.14 -0.54
CA ASP A 88 -2.05 5.96 0.64
C ASP A 88 -2.14 4.51 1.11
N VAL A 89 -0.98 3.86 1.24
CA VAL A 89 -0.87 2.51 1.81
C VAL A 89 -0.40 2.63 3.25
N ILE A 90 -1.26 2.24 4.18
CA ILE A 90 -1.04 2.37 5.62
C ILE A 90 -0.92 0.98 6.23
N ILE A 91 0.17 0.75 6.96
CA ILE A 91 0.42 -0.47 7.73
C ILE A 91 0.37 -0.09 9.21
N SER A 92 -0.61 -0.60 9.94
CA SER A 92 -0.85 -0.23 11.34
C SER A 92 -0.90 -1.47 12.24
N GLY A 93 -0.51 -1.32 13.50
CA GLY A 93 -0.38 -2.43 14.42
C GLY A 93 0.19 -2.01 15.77
N ASN A 94 0.67 -3.00 16.52
CA ASN A 94 1.54 -2.73 17.66
C ASN A 94 2.86 -2.13 17.16
N LYS A 95 3.53 -1.38 18.03
CA LYS A 95 4.76 -0.67 17.67
C LYS A 95 5.86 -1.60 17.15
N ASP A 96 6.03 -2.75 17.79
CA ASP A 96 7.07 -3.71 17.43
C ASP A 96 6.69 -4.45 16.14
N ASP A 97 5.44 -4.89 16.00
CA ASP A 97 4.91 -5.50 14.76
C ASP A 97 5.12 -4.61 13.53
N VAL A 98 4.80 -3.31 13.62
CA VAL A 98 4.93 -2.38 12.48
C VAL A 98 6.40 -2.10 12.12
N LYS A 99 7.29 -2.14 13.10
CA LYS A 99 8.73 -1.96 12.88
C LYS A 99 9.34 -3.17 12.19
N ASP A 100 8.96 -4.37 12.63
CA ASP A 100 9.56 -5.63 12.17
C ASP A 100 9.01 -6.09 10.82
N VAL A 101 7.80 -5.65 10.44
CA VAL A 101 7.24 -5.95 9.10
C VAL A 101 7.88 -5.06 8.05
N LEU A 102 8.71 -5.57 7.16
CA LEU A 102 9.18 -4.86 5.96
C LEU A 102 8.08 -4.81 4.89
N VAL A 103 8.04 -3.72 4.11
CA VAL A 103 6.97 -3.48 3.14
C VAL A 103 7.55 -3.06 1.79
N TYR A 104 6.90 -3.53 0.73
CA TYR A 104 7.18 -3.14 -0.66
C TYR A 104 5.86 -3.06 -1.42
N SER A 105 5.58 -1.95 -2.09
CA SER A 105 4.34 -1.79 -2.85
C SER A 105 4.53 -1.12 -4.20
N PHE A 106 3.68 -1.46 -5.18
CA PHE A 106 3.70 -0.88 -6.52
C PHE A 106 2.38 -1.10 -7.25
N LEU A 107 2.05 -0.19 -8.17
CA LEU A 107 0.94 -0.35 -9.12
C LEU A 107 1.38 -1.21 -10.31
N ALA A 108 0.43 -1.97 -10.85
CA ALA A 108 0.59 -2.78 -12.05
C ALA A 108 -0.71 -2.83 -12.87
N ASP A 109 -0.61 -3.24 -14.14
CA ASP A 109 -1.77 -3.60 -14.95
C ASP A 109 -2.27 -5.02 -14.64
N SER A 110 -3.32 -5.44 -15.35
CA SER A 110 -3.99 -6.73 -15.20
C SER A 110 -3.14 -7.90 -15.70
N VAL A 111 -2.09 -7.61 -16.48
CA VAL A 111 -1.12 -8.58 -17.01
C VAL A 111 0.10 -8.70 -16.10
N GLY A 112 0.27 -7.78 -15.14
CA GLY A 112 1.34 -7.76 -14.16
C GLY A 112 2.54 -6.87 -14.53
N HIS A 113 2.40 -5.96 -15.50
CA HIS A 113 3.43 -4.98 -15.80
C HIS A 113 3.45 -3.89 -14.74
N ASN A 114 4.61 -3.69 -14.12
CA ASN A 114 4.78 -2.74 -13.02
C ASN A 114 4.89 -1.29 -13.54
N LEU A 115 4.33 -0.33 -12.80
CA LEU A 115 4.55 1.10 -13.00
C LEU A 115 5.74 1.54 -12.12
N PRO A 116 6.95 1.75 -12.68
CA PRO A 116 8.17 1.94 -11.87
C PRO A 116 8.14 3.19 -10.98
N SER A 117 7.44 4.25 -11.40
CA SER A 117 7.27 5.50 -10.65
C SER A 117 6.42 5.37 -9.39
N THR A 118 5.81 4.19 -9.16
CA THR A 118 4.93 3.91 -8.02
C THR A 118 5.52 2.88 -7.08
N VAL A 119 6.81 2.57 -7.22
CA VAL A 119 7.53 1.61 -6.37
C VAL A 119 7.91 2.29 -5.07
N PHE A 120 7.33 1.82 -3.97
CA PHE A 120 7.67 2.22 -2.60
C PHE A 120 8.28 1.03 -1.88
N ARG A 121 9.49 1.18 -1.36
CA ARG A 121 10.14 0.18 -0.50
C ARG A 121 9.98 0.61 0.96
N ASN A 122 10.46 -0.23 1.87
CA ASN A 122 10.26 0.00 3.29
C ASN A 122 10.83 1.35 3.79
N ALA A 123 11.92 1.84 3.17
CA ALA A 123 12.57 3.09 3.56
C ALA A 123 11.75 4.33 3.18
N GLU A 124 10.90 4.21 2.15
CA GLU A 124 10.00 5.26 1.68
C GLU A 124 8.71 5.33 2.50
N TYR A 125 8.47 4.37 3.40
CA TYR A 125 7.37 4.45 4.37
C TYR A 125 7.78 5.33 5.56
N THR A 126 6.99 6.37 5.82
CA THR A 126 7.15 7.21 7.00
C THR A 126 6.48 6.55 8.20
N PHE A 127 7.25 6.28 9.25
CA PHE A 127 6.76 5.68 10.49
C PHE A 127 6.30 6.77 11.46
N ALA A 128 5.13 6.55 12.07
CA ALA A 128 4.55 7.41 13.11
C ALA A 128 3.99 6.53 14.26
N CYS A 129 4.22 6.97 15.50
CA CYS A 129 3.79 6.28 16.72
C CYS A 129 2.56 6.93 17.35
#